data_AF-A0A0B1TPG3-F1
#
_entry.id   AF-A0A0B1TPG3-F1
#
_cell.length_a   1.000
_cell.length_b   1.000
_cell.length_c   1.000
_cell.angle_alpha   90.00
_cell.angle_beta   90.00
_cell.angle_gamma   90.00
#
_symmetry.space_group_name_H-M   'P 1'
#
loop_
_entity.id
_entity.type
_entity.pdbx_description
1 polymer ?
#
loop_
_entity_poly.entity_id
_entity_poly.type
_entity_poly.pdbx_seq_one_letter_code
_entity_poly.pdbx_strand_id
1 'polypeptide(L)' 'MGISSFAKMASELTTQVGCGVVHCGEVINVVCHYNTTLVNGGKLYTLGPSCRKCPEGETSCVNGLCPAE' A
#
# COMPACT_ATOMS: atom_id res chain seq x y z
N MET A 1 2.41 -19.77 0.46
CA MET A 1 1.76 -18.88 -0.54
C MET A 1 2.49 -17.54 -0.53
N GLY A 2 3.00 -17.09 -1.67
CA GLY A 2 3.94 -15.95 -1.81
C GLY A 2 3.29 -14.62 -2.17
N ILE A 3 2.15 -14.28 -1.55
CA ILE A 3 1.39 -13.05 -1.88
C ILE A 3 1.63 -11.89 -0.90
N SER A 4 2.53 -12.05 0.08
CA SER A 4 2.77 -11.07 1.15
C SER A 4 3.21 -9.70 0.62
N SER A 5 4.05 -9.67 -0.41
CA SER A 5 4.49 -8.42 -1.05
C SER A 5 3.32 -7.68 -1.69
N PHE A 6 2.47 -8.37 -2.45
CA PHE A 6 1.25 -7.80 -3.03
C PHE A 6 0.30 -7.31 -1.94
N ALA A 7 0.07 -8.12 -0.92
CA ALA A 7 -0.83 -7.80 0.19
C ALA A 7 -0.45 -6.48 0.87
N LYS A 8 0.84 -6.27 1.16
CA LYS A 8 1.31 -5.01 1.78
C LYS A 8 1.14 -3.80 0.85
N MET A 9 1.42 -3.95 -0.44
CA MET A 9 1.29 -2.87 -1.43
C MET A 9 -0.15 -2.45 -1.70
N ALA A 10 -1.07 -3.43 -1.79
CA ALA A 10 -2.48 -3.17 -2.13
C ALA A 10 -3.35 -2.87 -0.90
N SER A 11 -2.80 -2.95 0.31
CA SER A 11 -3.57 -2.80 1.54
C SER A 11 -3.90 -1.34 1.81
N GLU A 12 -5.18 -1.04 2.08
CA GLU A 12 -5.64 0.29 2.51
C GLU A 12 -5.07 0.71 3.87
N LEU A 13 -4.62 -0.26 4.68
CA LEU A 13 -3.93 -0.02 5.95
C LEU A 13 -2.47 0.38 5.80
N THR A 14 -1.93 0.39 4.58
CA THR A 14 -0.54 0.80 4.30
C THR A 14 -0.53 2.23 3.79
N THR A 15 -0.02 3.16 4.58
CA THR A 15 -0.08 4.60 4.26
C THR A 15 1.26 5.18 3.82
N GLN A 16 2.36 4.47 4.06
CA GLN A 16 3.70 4.94 3.70
C GLN A 16 4.56 3.79 3.21
N VAL A 17 5.44 4.11 2.26
CA VAL A 17 6.46 3.19 1.73
C VAL A 17 7.80 3.92 1.66
N GLY A 18 8.86 3.22 2.06
CA GLY A 18 10.23 3.68 1.88
C GLY A 18 11.06 2.54 1.28
N CYS A 19 11.75 2.79 0.17
CA CYS A 19 12.55 1.79 -0.51
C CYS A 19 14.02 2.21 -0.59
N GLY A 20 14.91 1.22 -0.45
CA GLY A 20 16.35 1.35 -0.69
C GLY A 20 16.77 0.45 -1.84
N VAL A 21 17.69 0.94 -2.67
CA VAL A 21 18.27 0.20 -3.78
C VAL A 21 19.78 0.17 -3.59
N VAL A 22 20.36 -1.02 -3.57
CA VAL A 22 21.81 -1.20 -3.38
C VAL A 22 22.34 -2.17 -4.42
N HIS A 23 23.46 -1.82 -5.04
CA HIS A 23 24.23 -2.73 -5.90
C HIS A 23 25.13 -3.61 -5.02
N CYS A 24 24.91 -4.92 -5.05
CA CYS A 24 25.70 -5.92 -4.34
C CYS A 24 26.46 -6.78 -5.34
N GLY A 25 27.58 -6.27 -5.86
CA GLY A 25 28.34 -6.94 -6.92
C GLY A 25 27.54 -6.98 -8.23
N GLU A 26 27.19 -8.17 -8.71
CA GLU A 26 26.44 -8.38 -9.97
C GLU A 26 24.91 -8.28 -9.80
N VAL A 27 24.40 -8.20 -8.57
CA VAL A 27 22.95 -8.13 -8.30
C VAL A 27 22.55 -6.77 -7.74
N ILE A 28 21.33 -6.33 -8.09
CA ILE A 28 20.69 -5.17 -7.48
C ILE A 28 19.70 -5.68 -6.44
N ASN A 29 19.89 -5.27 -5.19
CA ASN A 29 18.98 -5.59 -4.10
C ASN A 29 18.05 -4.39 -3.85
N VAL A 30 16.75 -4.64 -3.92
CA VAL A 30 15.70 -3.65 -3.68
C VAL A 30 14.90 -4.09 -2.46
N VAL A 31 14.87 -3.25 -1.43
CA VAL A 31 14.12 -3.51 -0.20
C VAL A 31 13.16 -2.37 0.04
N CYS A 32 11.87 -2.69 0.23
CA CYS A 32 10.84 -1.72 0.62
C CYS A 32 10.30 -2.06 2.01
N HIS A 33 10.26 -1.04 2.87
CA HIS A 33 9.55 -1.05 4.13
C HIS A 33 8.21 -0.35 3.96
N TYR A 34 7.18 -0.89 4.62
CA TYR A 34 5.82 -0.39 4.58
C TYR A 34 5.38 -0.06 6.00
N ASN A 35 4.85 1.14 6.21
CA ASN A 35 4.17 1.47 7.45
C ASN A 35 2.72 0.99 7.35
N THR A 36 2.38 -0.05 8.09
CA THR A 36 1.09 -0.74 7.96
C THR A 36 0.69 -1.44 9.25
N THR A 37 -0.61 -1.48 9.51
CA THR A 37 -1.23 -2.25 10.60
C THR A 37 -1.83 -3.58 10.13
N LEU A 38 -1.60 -3.96 8.86
CA LEU A 38 -2.10 -5.19 8.28
C LEU A 38 -1.59 -6.43 9.05
N VAL A 39 -2.53 -7.27 9.49
CA VAL A 39 -2.26 -8.54 10.17
C VAL A 39 -2.57 -9.74 9.26
N ASN A 40 -2.02 -10.91 9.60
CA ASN A 40 -2.31 -12.14 8.85
C ASN A 40 -3.81 -12.49 8.94
N GLY A 41 -4.41 -12.85 7.81
CA GLY A 41 -5.86 -13.06 7.68
C GLY A 41 -6.71 -11.78 7.66
N GLY A 42 -6.08 -10.60 7.78
CA GLY A 42 -6.75 -9.31 7.65
C GLY A 42 -7.23 -9.04 6.23
N LYS A 43 -8.29 -8.25 6.11
CA LYS A 43 -8.77 -7.74 4.82
C LYS A 43 -7.76 -6.71 4.30
N LEU A 44 -7.40 -6.80 3.01
CA LEU A 44 -6.45 -5.86 2.40
C LEU A 44 -7.07 -4.47 2.22
N TYR A 45 -8.27 -4.41 1.66
CA TYR A 45 -8.96 -3.15 1.39
C TYR A 45 -10.46 -3.34 1.39
N THR A 46 -11.20 -2.26 1.56
CA THR A 46 -12.64 -2.28 1.64
C THR A 46 -13.29 -2.27 0.26
N LEU A 47 -13.93 -3.38 -0.08
CA LEU A 47 -14.71 -3.52 -1.31
C LEU A 47 -15.83 -2.46 -1.40
N GLY A 48 -15.99 -1.89 -2.59
CA GLY A 48 -17.04 -0.93 -2.93
C GLY A 48 -16.65 -0.08 -4.14
N PRO A 49 -17.55 0.83 -4.59
CA PRO A 49 -17.18 1.84 -5.57
C PRO A 49 -16.02 2.71 -5.04
N SER A 50 -15.11 3.10 -5.93
CA SER A 50 -13.96 3.95 -5.59
C SER A 50 -14.41 5.23 -4.90
N CYS A 51 -13.55 5.78 -4.03
CA CYS A 51 -13.68 7.09 -3.37
C CYS A 51 -14.85 7.26 -2.38
N ARG A 52 -15.85 6.38 -2.34
CA ARG A 52 -17.05 6.55 -1.50
C ARG A 52 -16.83 6.50 0.01
N LYS A 53 -15.63 6.12 0.44
CA LYS A 53 -15.22 6.03 1.86
C LYS A 53 -13.97 6.83 2.17
N CYS A 54 -13.53 7.74 1.27
CA CYS A 54 -12.42 8.61 1.59
C CYS A 54 -12.80 9.59 2.72
N PRO A 55 -11.91 9.86 3.69
CA PRO A 55 -12.19 10.77 4.81
C PRO A 55 -12.60 12.18 4.37
N GLU A 56 -11.96 12.68 3.32
CA GLU A 56 -12.19 14.01 2.74
C GLU A 56 -13.30 14.03 1.67
N GLY A 57 -14.02 12.92 1.50
CA GLY A 57 -15.08 12.78 0.50
C GLY A 57 -14.57 12.49 -0.91
N GLU A 58 -15.50 12.50 -1.88
CA GLU A 58 -15.23 12.06 -3.26
C GLU A 58 -14.47 13.11 -4.08
N THR A 59 -14.61 14.39 -3.76
CA THR A 59 -14.01 15.51 -4.51
C THR A 59 -12.49 15.61 -4.38
N SER A 60 -11.93 15.11 -3.28
CA SER A 60 -10.48 15.07 -3.05
C SER A 60 -9.82 13.79 -3.57
N CYS A 61 -10.63 12.84 -4.05
CA CYS A 61 -10.13 11.58 -4.58
C CYS A 61 -9.43 11.81 -5.92
N VAL A 62 -8.19 11.33 -6.03
CA VAL A 62 -7.38 11.45 -7.25
C VAL A 62 -7.08 10.07 -7.78
N ASN A 63 -7.47 9.78 -9.02
CA ASN A 63 -7.24 8.49 -9.67
C ASN A 63 -7.75 7.27 -8.87
N GLY A 64 -8.86 7.42 -8.15
CA GLY A 64 -9.44 6.35 -7.33
C GLY A 64 -8.73 6.12 -6.00
N LEU A 65 -7.80 7.00 -5.61
CA LEU A 65 -7.09 6.96 -4.34
C LEU A 65 -7.52 8.12 -3.44
N CYS A 66 -7.67 7.83 -2.14
CA CYS A 66 -7.89 8.85 -1.14
C CYS A 66 -6.60 9.67 -0.93
N PRO A 67 -6.72 10.97 -0.63
CA PRO A 67 -5.56 11.80 -0.27
C PRO A 67 -4.86 11.25 0.98
N ALA A 68 -3.56 11.55 1.09
CA ALA A 68 -2.80 11.28 2.30
C ALA A 68 -3.21 12.28 3.39
N GLU A 69 -3.51 11.78 4.58
CA GLU A 69 -3.80 12.57 5.78
C GLU A 69 -2.59 13.40 6.24
#